data_AF-A0A954D3F3-F1
#
_entry.id   AF-A0A954D3F3-F1
#
_cell.length_a   1.000
_cell.length_b   1.000
_cell.length_c   1.000
_cell.angle_alpha   90.00
_cell.angle_beta   90.00
_cell.angle_gamma   90.00
#
_symmetry.space_group_name_H-M   'P 1'
#
loop_
_entity.id
_entity.type
_entity.pdbx_description
1 polymer ?
#
loop_
_entity_poly.entity_id
_entity_poly.type
_entity_poly.pdbx_seq_one_letter_code
_entity_poly.pdbx_strand_id
1 'polypeptide(L)'
;MTPRSILTCAALLSTLWSCSGSGSGTQATSSVSIAMTDAASDELEMFEVDVGSVVLVRLDGSRVSVMARRARVDFVQLSSLVDLLVGASVPVGVYKSMELTLDFSDAQVCLAGKTTSATVLDANGSAISGVVTVDVAFASSNRPNVAIGRNHLFMLDLDLDQSVSVDTAANTVTFTPVATVEVDPLNLKPVATTGLLDAVDIAGQQLVVKRQTRGGADIGTYVVTVTSTTVYQIDGVTSVGAAGLTALSGVPLQSRIWVQGAIDRNERKLIAAAIETGAGTPGNGQDWVVGHIVGRDNGAGSSATLTVAGMSLDISSNVRQINTLHTISVDLANTKVLKRLSGTGLTTDALNIGQRIAAFGVLAGTALDATGAGGTVRMLPTSVWGVAAAAPSGGTMTLNLSRIGLRAIGQFNFTVATNPQAAPTAYKVGVGSLSTTGITTGSKMRVIGFVNPVDVPSDDDLTAESMVDRSTTNSLLLCQWIPAVTSAISSSTSSEITLDVSAALIKQVTDGFGTTALSNSPTPAKLQPLLPIGIYRIVQGGAVELHVGFESFVQSLGQRIGPSGKVFRIAALGTFEASTQTQKTYLMSVILL
;
A
#
# COMPACT_ATOMS: atom_id res chain seq x y z
N MET A 1 -61.83 -30.59 -30.02
CA MET A 1 -62.36 -30.03 -28.77
C MET A 1 -61.23 -29.31 -28.05
N THR A 2 -61.53 -28.11 -27.52
CA THR A 2 -60.78 -27.35 -26.49
C THR A 2 -59.42 -26.69 -26.85
N PRO A 3 -59.08 -25.55 -26.19
CA PRO A 3 -58.67 -24.32 -26.88
C PRO A 3 -57.33 -23.69 -26.41
N ARG A 4 -57.02 -22.53 -26.99
CA ARG A 4 -55.94 -21.57 -26.66
C ARG A 4 -56.08 -20.91 -25.27
N SER A 5 -54.94 -20.58 -24.65
CA SER A 5 -54.76 -19.57 -23.58
C SER A 5 -53.26 -19.18 -23.51
N ILE A 6 -52.83 -18.03 -24.04
CA ILE A 6 -52.63 -16.71 -23.40
C ILE A 6 -51.75 -16.77 -22.13
N LEU A 7 -50.51 -16.27 -22.27
CA LEU A 7 -49.51 -16.05 -21.23
C LEU A 7 -49.72 -14.67 -20.61
N THR A 8 -49.90 -14.61 -19.29
CA THR A 8 -50.17 -13.40 -18.53
C THR A 8 -48.87 -12.80 -17.97
N CYS A 9 -48.54 -11.57 -18.35
CA CYS A 9 -47.52 -10.74 -17.68
C CYS A 9 -48.09 -10.22 -16.36
N ALA A 10 -47.44 -10.53 -15.24
CA ALA A 10 -47.72 -9.91 -13.94
C ALA A 10 -46.74 -8.75 -13.70
N ALA A 11 -47.24 -7.53 -13.81
CA ALA A 11 -46.56 -6.33 -13.31
C ALA A 11 -46.94 -6.16 -11.82
N LEU A 12 -45.95 -6.24 -10.93
CA LEU A 12 -46.15 -5.97 -9.50
C LEU A 12 -46.07 -4.44 -9.27
N LEU A 13 -47.23 -3.83 -9.09
CA LEU A 13 -47.43 -2.43 -8.75
C LEU A 13 -47.18 -2.24 -7.24
N SER A 14 -46.11 -1.54 -6.85
CA SER A 14 -45.92 -1.10 -5.46
C SER A 14 -46.58 0.26 -5.25
N THR A 15 -47.60 0.27 -4.41
CA THR A 15 -48.42 1.43 -4.04
C THR A 15 -47.65 2.39 -3.14
N LEU A 16 -47.52 3.66 -3.55
CA LEU A 16 -47.10 4.77 -2.70
C LEU A 16 -48.24 5.10 -1.71
N TRP A 17 -47.98 4.94 -0.42
CA TRP A 17 -48.79 5.53 0.63
C TRP A 17 -48.43 7.01 0.79
N SER A 18 -49.38 7.87 0.44
CA SER A 18 -49.38 9.30 0.75
C SER A 18 -49.91 9.49 2.17
N CYS A 19 -49.03 9.84 3.11
CA CYS A 19 -49.41 10.49 4.37
C CYS A 19 -49.09 11.99 4.26
N SER A 20 -50.15 12.80 4.27
CA SER A 20 -50.11 14.24 4.44
C SER A 20 -49.86 14.61 5.91
N GLY A 21 -48.86 15.43 6.21
CA GLY A 21 -48.75 16.10 7.51
C GLY A 21 -47.34 16.47 7.96
N SER A 22 -47.11 17.79 8.09
CA SER A 22 -46.01 18.47 8.82
C SER A 22 -44.61 18.40 8.20
N GLY A 23 -44.20 19.52 7.60
CA GLY A 23 -42.86 19.71 7.05
C GLY A 23 -41.76 19.61 8.12
N SER A 24 -41.03 18.51 8.09
CA SER A 24 -39.60 18.52 8.38
C SER A 24 -38.89 18.62 7.03
N GLY A 25 -38.05 19.63 6.84
CA GLY A 25 -37.27 19.75 5.61
C GLY A 25 -36.39 18.52 5.46
N THR A 26 -36.70 17.63 4.52
CA THR A 26 -35.81 16.53 4.15
C THR A 26 -34.54 17.13 3.59
N GLN A 27 -33.48 17.12 4.40
CA GLN A 27 -32.16 17.56 3.97
C GLN A 27 -31.74 16.68 2.79
N ALA A 28 -31.49 17.30 1.64
CA ALA A 28 -31.07 16.56 0.46
C ALA A 28 -29.79 15.78 0.76
N THR A 29 -29.70 14.56 0.26
CA THR A 29 -28.53 13.69 0.42
C THR A 29 -27.88 13.42 -0.94
N SER A 30 -26.59 13.07 -0.91
CA SER A 30 -25.86 12.56 -2.07
C SER A 30 -24.95 11.41 -1.65
N SER A 31 -24.41 10.67 -2.62
CA SER A 31 -23.53 9.56 -2.30
C SER A 31 -22.08 10.02 -2.09
N VAL A 32 -21.42 9.36 -1.16
CA VAL A 32 -19.98 9.43 -0.94
C VAL A 32 -19.41 8.03 -0.92
N SER A 33 -18.26 7.85 -1.56
CA SER A 33 -17.43 6.66 -1.41
C SER A 33 -16.21 7.00 -0.58
N ILE A 34 -15.92 6.19 0.44
CA ILE A 34 -14.67 6.27 1.21
C ILE A 34 -13.73 5.19 0.69
N ALA A 35 -12.53 5.60 0.37
CA ALA A 35 -11.46 4.69 -0.01
C ALA A 35 -10.19 5.02 0.75
N MET A 36 -9.33 4.03 0.90
CA MET A 36 -8.07 4.14 1.61
C MET A 36 -6.90 3.87 0.70
N THR A 37 -5.83 4.62 0.90
CA THR A 37 -4.53 4.35 0.32
C THR A 37 -3.45 4.64 1.36
N ASP A 38 -2.22 4.36 0.99
CA ASP A 38 -1.05 4.58 1.83
C ASP A 38 0.15 5.02 0.97
N ALA A 39 1.05 5.77 1.59
CA ALA A 39 2.44 5.90 1.18
C ALA A 39 3.31 4.88 1.94
N ALA A 40 3.70 3.82 1.22
CA ALA A 40 4.40 2.66 1.79
C ALA A 40 5.58 3.06 2.71
N SER A 41 5.61 2.48 3.90
CA SER A 41 6.85 2.35 4.67
C SER A 41 7.66 1.16 4.11
N ASP A 42 8.96 1.34 3.96
CA ASP A 42 9.88 0.26 3.57
C ASP A 42 10.45 -0.51 4.78
N GLU A 43 9.97 -0.18 5.99
CA GLU A 43 10.37 -0.82 7.24
C GLU A 43 9.32 -1.83 7.76
N LEU A 44 8.14 -1.88 7.14
CA LEU A 44 7.01 -2.69 7.59
C LEU A 44 6.63 -3.77 6.56
N GLU A 45 6.59 -5.02 7.00
CA GLU A 45 6.05 -6.14 6.19
C GLU A 45 4.50 -6.15 6.25
N MET A 46 3.92 -5.62 7.34
CA MET A 46 2.48 -5.61 7.59
C MET A 46 2.08 -4.47 8.52
N PHE A 47 0.97 -3.80 8.22
CA PHE A 47 0.31 -2.86 9.13
C PHE A 47 -1.20 -3.08 9.04
N GLU A 48 -1.65 -4.15 9.68
CA GLU A 48 -3.02 -4.65 9.62
C GLU A 48 -3.80 -4.22 10.88
N VAL A 49 -4.72 -3.26 10.73
CA VAL A 49 -5.50 -2.64 11.82
C VAL A 49 -6.98 -2.54 11.45
N ASP A 50 -7.87 -2.59 12.45
CA ASP A 50 -9.30 -2.41 12.21
C ASP A 50 -9.63 -0.91 12.09
N VAL A 51 -10.24 -0.52 10.99
CA VAL A 51 -10.91 0.78 10.88
C VAL A 51 -12.27 0.66 11.54
N GLY A 52 -12.46 1.33 12.68
CA GLY A 52 -13.69 1.25 13.48
C GLY A 52 -14.82 2.09 12.92
N SER A 53 -14.53 3.34 12.55
CA SER A 53 -15.52 4.31 12.08
C SER A 53 -14.87 5.39 11.21
N VAL A 54 -15.68 5.97 10.33
CA VAL A 54 -15.38 7.21 9.60
C VAL A 54 -16.56 8.16 9.78
N VAL A 55 -16.28 9.38 10.21
CA VAL A 55 -17.28 10.42 10.46
C VAL A 55 -16.90 11.68 9.69
N LEU A 56 -17.83 12.17 8.88
CA LEU A 56 -17.71 13.46 8.20
C LEU A 56 -18.36 14.55 9.05
N VAL A 57 -17.67 15.68 9.22
CA VAL A 57 -18.18 16.83 9.99
C VAL A 57 -18.49 17.99 9.04
N ARG A 58 -19.76 18.40 8.99
CA ARG A 58 -20.22 19.53 8.18
C ARG A 58 -19.76 20.84 8.79
N LEU A 59 -19.78 21.88 7.96
CA LEU A 59 -19.40 23.23 8.37
C LEU A 59 -20.25 23.74 9.55
N ASP A 60 -21.53 23.38 9.58
CA ASP A 60 -22.48 23.67 10.67
C ASP A 60 -22.23 22.86 11.97
N GLY A 61 -21.28 21.93 11.97
CA GLY A 61 -20.94 21.09 13.11
C GLY A 61 -21.70 19.76 13.17
N SER A 62 -22.65 19.51 12.28
CA SER A 62 -23.34 18.22 12.20
C SER A 62 -22.36 17.10 11.80
N ARG A 63 -22.51 15.93 12.43
CA ARG A 63 -21.63 14.77 12.26
C ARG A 63 -22.39 13.65 11.56
N VAL A 64 -21.76 13.03 10.58
CA VAL A 64 -22.37 11.98 9.75
C VAL A 64 -21.43 10.78 9.71
N SER A 65 -21.84 9.68 10.34
CA SER A 65 -21.10 8.42 10.22
C SER A 65 -21.36 7.80 8.85
N VAL A 66 -20.30 7.43 8.16
CA VAL A 66 -20.36 6.78 6.85
C VAL A 66 -20.01 5.28 6.91
N MET A 67 -19.52 4.80 8.06
CA MET A 67 -19.28 3.39 8.32
C MET A 67 -20.19 2.88 9.43
N ALA A 68 -20.97 1.85 9.13
CA ALA A 68 -21.84 1.20 10.11
C ALA A 68 -21.10 0.13 10.93
N ARG A 69 -19.96 -0.38 10.43
CA ARG A 69 -19.21 -1.50 11.03
C ARG A 69 -17.72 -1.37 10.75
N ARG A 70 -16.92 -1.98 11.62
CA ARG A 70 -15.46 -2.03 11.48
C ARG A 70 -15.02 -2.86 10.27
N ALA A 71 -13.91 -2.47 9.65
CA ALA A 71 -13.31 -3.18 8.52
C ALA A 71 -11.81 -3.37 8.77
N ARG A 72 -11.27 -4.55 8.45
CA ARG A 72 -9.83 -4.80 8.59
C ARG A 72 -9.09 -4.30 7.35
N VAL A 73 -8.02 -3.52 7.55
CA VAL A 73 -7.21 -2.96 6.47
C VAL A 73 -5.74 -3.24 6.76
N ASP A 74 -5.01 -3.74 5.76
CA ASP A 74 -3.55 -3.81 5.77
C ASP A 74 -2.99 -2.68 4.90
N PHE A 75 -2.52 -1.61 5.55
CA PHE A 75 -2.11 -0.38 4.88
C PHE A 75 -0.87 -0.59 4.00
N VAL A 76 0.04 -1.50 4.36
CA VAL A 76 1.24 -1.82 3.56
C VAL A 76 0.87 -2.31 2.14
N GLN A 77 -0.26 -3.03 2.02
CA GLN A 77 -0.76 -3.49 0.72
C GLN A 77 -1.35 -2.37 -0.15
N LEU A 78 -1.69 -1.23 0.45
CA LEU A 78 -2.30 -0.08 -0.23
C LEU A 78 -1.28 0.91 -0.79
N SER A 79 0.01 0.62 -0.64
CA SER A 79 1.09 1.41 -1.25
C SER A 79 0.91 1.67 -2.75
N SER A 80 0.37 0.70 -3.48
CA SER A 80 0.18 0.75 -4.94
C SER A 80 -1.28 0.61 -5.38
N LEU A 81 -2.22 0.61 -4.42
CA LEU A 81 -3.65 0.40 -4.66
C LEU A 81 -4.48 1.38 -3.82
N VAL A 82 -5.73 1.53 -4.21
CA VAL A 82 -6.77 2.13 -3.36
C VAL A 82 -7.73 1.02 -2.96
N ASP A 83 -8.00 0.84 -1.66
CA ASP A 83 -9.06 -0.05 -1.20
C ASP A 83 -10.38 0.71 -1.02
N LEU A 84 -11.41 0.30 -1.75
CA LEU A 84 -12.74 0.91 -1.67
C LEU A 84 -13.49 0.39 -0.44
N LEU A 85 -13.60 1.20 0.60
CA LEU A 85 -14.03 0.78 1.92
C LEU A 85 -15.55 0.71 2.08
N VAL A 86 -16.22 1.84 1.90
CA VAL A 86 -17.68 1.95 2.05
C VAL A 86 -18.27 2.98 1.07
N GLY A 87 -19.52 2.78 0.67
CA GLY A 87 -20.37 3.80 0.06
C GLY A 87 -21.50 4.19 1.02
N ALA A 88 -21.76 5.49 1.19
CA ALA A 88 -22.78 6.01 2.09
C ALA A 88 -23.58 7.16 1.44
N SER A 89 -24.82 7.36 1.88
CA SER A 89 -25.57 8.58 1.57
C SER A 89 -25.38 9.60 2.69
N VAL A 90 -24.94 10.80 2.36
CA VAL A 90 -24.68 11.87 3.33
C VAL A 90 -25.42 13.15 2.92
N PRO A 91 -25.78 14.01 3.89
CA PRO A 91 -26.32 15.34 3.59
C PRO A 91 -25.48 16.16 2.62
N VAL A 92 -26.14 16.87 1.72
CA VAL A 92 -25.46 17.78 0.79
C VAL A 92 -24.89 18.98 1.55
N GLY A 93 -23.76 19.50 1.08
CA GLY A 93 -23.16 20.73 1.60
C GLY A 93 -21.67 20.62 1.89
N VAL A 94 -21.16 21.66 2.57
CA VAL A 94 -19.73 21.84 2.80
C VAL A 94 -19.29 21.14 4.07
N TYR A 95 -18.22 20.35 3.99
CA TYR A 95 -17.60 19.65 5.10
C TYR A 95 -16.30 20.33 5.53
N LYS A 96 -16.01 20.31 6.83
CA LYS A 96 -14.82 20.96 7.42
C LYS A 96 -13.78 19.98 7.95
N SER A 97 -14.17 18.74 8.25
CA SER A 97 -13.22 17.71 8.67
C SER A 97 -13.79 16.29 8.46
N MET A 98 -12.89 15.32 8.56
CA MET A 98 -13.16 13.90 8.67
C MET A 98 -12.47 13.38 9.94
N GLU A 99 -13.11 12.44 10.62
CA GLU A 99 -12.57 11.72 11.77
C GLU A 99 -12.58 10.22 11.44
N LEU A 100 -11.45 9.56 11.67
CA LEU A 100 -11.24 8.12 11.48
C LEU A 100 -10.86 7.50 12.82
N THR A 101 -11.38 6.32 13.13
CA THR A 101 -10.89 5.53 14.28
C THR A 101 -10.17 4.27 13.82
N LEU A 102 -8.96 4.08 14.36
CA LEU A 102 -8.13 2.89 14.18
C LEU A 102 -8.10 2.11 15.49
N ASP A 103 -8.54 0.85 15.47
CA ASP A 103 -8.61 -0.02 16.64
C ASP A 103 -7.44 -1.01 16.63
N PHE A 104 -6.52 -0.81 17.58
CA PHE A 104 -5.30 -1.60 17.72
C PHE A 104 -5.45 -2.84 18.61
N SER A 105 -6.64 -3.12 19.18
CA SER A 105 -6.81 -4.25 20.11
C SER A 105 -6.44 -5.60 19.51
N ASP A 106 -6.65 -5.77 18.20
CA ASP A 106 -6.31 -6.99 17.45
C ASP A 106 -5.34 -6.70 16.29
N ALA A 107 -4.59 -5.59 16.33
CA ALA A 107 -3.70 -5.19 15.23
C ALA A 107 -2.51 -6.15 15.07
N GLN A 108 -2.10 -6.35 13.81
CA GLN A 108 -0.86 -7.04 13.45
C GLN A 108 0.05 -6.05 12.72
N VAL A 109 1.11 -5.62 13.40
CA VAL A 109 2.12 -4.75 12.83
C VAL A 109 3.44 -5.48 12.87
N CYS A 110 4.02 -5.78 11.72
CA CYS A 110 5.27 -6.54 11.63
C CYS A 110 6.33 -5.75 10.88
N LEU A 111 7.51 -5.63 11.49
CA LEU A 111 8.67 -5.03 10.86
C LEU A 111 9.23 -5.95 9.78
N ALA A 112 9.82 -5.37 8.75
CA ALA A 112 10.61 -6.09 7.78
C ALA A 112 11.70 -6.93 8.49
N GLY A 113 11.82 -8.20 8.12
CA GLY A 113 12.81 -9.09 8.72
C GLY A 113 12.39 -9.72 10.08
N LYS A 114 11.23 -9.36 10.64
CA LYS A 114 10.76 -9.89 11.94
C LYS A 114 9.62 -10.88 11.76
N THR A 115 9.59 -11.90 12.63
CA THR A 115 8.61 -12.99 12.58
C THR A 115 7.44 -12.81 13.55
N THR A 116 7.52 -11.81 14.44
CA THR A 116 6.50 -11.50 15.45
C THR A 116 6.02 -10.07 15.29
N SER A 117 4.77 -9.80 15.70
CA SER A 117 4.25 -8.44 15.74
C SER A 117 5.08 -7.56 16.67
N ALA A 118 5.36 -6.34 16.21
CA ALA A 118 5.97 -5.30 17.00
C ALA A 118 4.97 -4.75 18.03
N THR A 119 5.49 -4.27 19.16
CA THR A 119 4.67 -3.45 20.06
C THR A 119 4.51 -2.05 19.47
N VAL A 120 3.26 -1.61 19.32
CA VAL A 120 2.96 -0.26 18.85
C VAL A 120 2.94 0.69 20.04
N LEU A 121 3.68 1.79 19.96
CA LEU A 121 3.83 2.81 20.99
C LEU A 121 3.27 4.14 20.49
N ASP A 122 2.76 4.97 21.40
CA ASP A 122 2.41 6.36 21.14
C ASP A 122 3.64 7.28 21.20
N ALA A 123 3.44 8.58 20.95
CA ALA A 123 4.51 9.57 21.00
C ALA A 123 5.19 9.74 22.37
N ASN A 124 4.56 9.24 23.45
CA ASN A 124 5.10 9.26 24.81
C ASN A 124 5.80 7.93 25.18
N GLY A 125 5.85 6.96 24.25
CA GLY A 125 6.42 5.64 24.47
C GLY A 125 5.48 4.66 25.19
N SER A 126 4.20 4.99 25.34
CA SER A 126 3.20 4.09 25.94
C SER A 126 2.60 3.15 24.89
N ALA A 127 2.36 1.89 25.25
CA ALA A 127 1.79 0.93 24.31
C ALA A 127 0.35 1.29 23.90
N ILE A 128 0.07 1.23 22.60
CA ILE A 128 -1.26 1.40 22.02
C ILE A 128 -1.93 0.01 21.94
N SER A 129 -3.04 -0.17 22.65
CA SER A 129 -3.81 -1.42 22.67
C SER A 129 -5.31 -1.23 22.41
N GLY A 130 -5.73 -0.02 22.06
CA GLY A 130 -7.13 0.34 21.86
C GLY A 130 -7.32 1.29 20.68
N VAL A 131 -8.36 2.12 20.78
CA VAL A 131 -8.76 3.00 19.68
C VAL A 131 -7.91 4.27 19.66
N VAL A 132 -7.37 4.59 18.49
CA VAL A 132 -6.73 5.85 18.15
C VAL A 132 -7.64 6.62 17.19
N THR A 133 -7.91 7.88 17.50
CA THR A 133 -8.63 8.79 16.60
C THR A 133 -7.64 9.57 15.74
N VAL A 134 -7.91 9.59 14.44
CA VAL A 134 -7.17 10.35 13.44
C VAL A 134 -8.10 11.43 12.88
N ASP A 135 -7.77 12.69 13.16
CA ASP A 135 -8.52 13.85 12.70
C ASP A 135 -7.87 14.48 11.46
N VAL A 136 -8.66 14.65 10.40
CA VAL A 136 -8.23 15.35 9.18
C VAL A 136 -9.09 16.59 8.99
N ALA A 137 -8.49 17.77 9.16
CA ALA A 137 -9.13 19.05 8.92
C ALA A 137 -9.01 19.46 7.45
N PHE A 138 -10.11 19.87 6.84
CA PHE A 138 -10.10 20.43 5.48
C PHE A 138 -9.77 21.93 5.55
N ALA A 139 -8.77 22.34 4.76
CA ALA A 139 -8.39 23.75 4.64
C ALA A 139 -9.59 24.60 4.25
N SER A 140 -9.74 25.78 4.86
CA SER A 140 -10.88 26.68 4.61
C SER A 140 -11.00 27.10 3.14
N SER A 141 -9.88 27.15 2.42
CA SER A 141 -9.80 27.46 0.99
C SER A 141 -10.20 26.30 0.08
N ASN A 142 -10.23 25.06 0.57
CA ASN A 142 -10.49 23.86 -0.23
C ASN A 142 -11.36 22.84 0.53
N ARG A 143 -12.48 23.30 1.07
CA ARG A 143 -13.44 22.42 1.74
C ARG A 143 -14.27 21.65 0.71
N PRO A 144 -14.42 20.33 0.86
CA PRO A 144 -15.24 19.55 -0.05
C PRO A 144 -16.72 19.94 0.10
N ASN A 145 -17.37 20.13 -1.04
CA ASN A 145 -18.81 20.40 -1.14
C ASN A 145 -19.49 19.19 -1.77
N VAL A 146 -20.25 18.44 -0.98
CA VAL A 146 -21.03 17.31 -1.46
C VAL A 146 -22.28 17.83 -2.17
N ALA A 147 -22.33 17.67 -3.49
CA ALA A 147 -23.42 18.16 -4.32
C ALA A 147 -24.42 17.04 -4.70
N ILE A 148 -25.67 17.42 -4.97
CA ILE A 148 -26.72 16.51 -5.45
C ILE A 148 -26.33 15.94 -6.82
N GLY A 149 -26.70 14.68 -7.06
CA GLY A 149 -26.60 14.05 -8.39
C GLY A 149 -25.19 13.61 -8.80
N ARG A 150 -24.20 13.73 -7.91
CA ARG A 150 -22.81 13.31 -8.15
C ARG A 150 -22.28 12.48 -6.99
N ASN A 151 -21.46 11.45 -7.25
CA ASN A 151 -20.70 10.80 -6.18
C ASN A 151 -19.41 11.56 -5.91
N HIS A 152 -19.05 11.67 -4.64
CA HIS A 152 -17.75 12.16 -4.24
C HIS A 152 -16.93 11.02 -3.65
N LEU A 153 -15.76 10.77 -4.23
CA LEU A 153 -14.78 9.84 -3.70
C LEU A 153 -13.88 10.60 -2.72
N PHE A 154 -13.95 10.23 -1.44
CA PHE A 154 -13.02 10.69 -0.43
C PHE A 154 -11.94 9.61 -0.28
N MET A 155 -10.74 9.93 -0.72
CA MET A 155 -9.58 9.08 -0.59
C MET A 155 -8.78 9.51 0.63
N LEU A 156 -8.80 8.69 1.67
CA LEU A 156 -7.94 8.85 2.83
C LEU A 156 -6.57 8.22 2.54
N ASP A 157 -5.52 9.00 2.70
CA ASP A 157 -4.14 8.55 2.64
C ASP A 157 -3.54 8.62 4.05
N LEU A 158 -3.36 7.46 4.69
CA LEU A 158 -2.58 7.36 5.93
C LEU A 158 -1.15 7.13 5.50
N ASP A 159 -0.30 8.16 5.58
CA ASP A 159 1.09 8.08 5.14
C ASP A 159 1.90 7.29 6.18
N LEU A 160 2.08 5.99 5.98
CA LEU A 160 2.80 5.15 6.94
C LEU A 160 4.25 5.60 7.11
N ASP A 161 4.94 5.98 6.02
CA ASP A 161 6.33 6.45 6.05
C ASP A 161 6.52 7.66 6.99
N GLN A 162 5.53 8.55 7.07
CA GLN A 162 5.53 9.66 8.03
C GLN A 162 4.89 9.34 9.37
N SER A 163 4.00 8.35 9.41
CA SER A 163 3.24 8.00 10.61
C SER A 163 3.99 7.09 11.56
N VAL A 164 5.00 6.36 11.08
CA VAL A 164 5.72 5.37 11.87
C VAL A 164 7.19 5.74 12.07
N SER A 165 7.74 5.28 13.19
CA SER A 165 9.17 5.20 13.42
C SER A 165 9.47 3.83 14.00
N VAL A 166 10.40 3.11 13.39
CA VAL A 166 10.73 1.73 13.77
C VAL A 166 11.98 1.67 14.65
N ASP A 167 11.92 0.85 15.70
CA ASP A 167 13.11 0.33 16.38
C ASP A 167 13.17 -1.18 16.16
N THR A 168 13.98 -1.57 15.18
CA THR A 168 14.15 -2.97 14.78
C THR A 168 14.84 -3.80 15.86
N ALA A 169 15.65 -3.21 16.73
CA ALA A 169 16.32 -3.94 17.81
C ALA A 169 15.32 -4.30 18.91
N ALA A 170 14.50 -3.33 19.32
CA ALA A 170 13.45 -3.53 20.32
C ALA A 170 12.19 -4.22 19.77
N ASN A 171 12.04 -4.32 18.44
CA ASN A 171 10.83 -4.77 17.77
C ASN A 171 9.61 -3.92 18.16
N THR A 172 9.76 -2.60 18.06
CA THR A 172 8.71 -1.62 18.39
C THR A 172 8.47 -0.66 17.23
N VAL A 173 7.24 -0.14 17.16
CA VAL A 173 6.82 0.90 16.22
C VAL A 173 6.23 2.04 17.01
N THR A 174 6.80 3.24 16.91
CA THR A 174 6.13 4.44 17.41
C THR A 174 5.17 4.94 16.32
N PHE A 175 3.89 5.07 16.64
CA PHE A 175 2.84 5.52 15.73
C PHE A 175 2.35 6.91 16.10
N THR A 176 2.46 7.85 15.16
CA THR A 176 1.92 9.21 15.25
C THR A 176 1.25 9.52 13.91
N PRO A 177 -0.07 9.35 13.79
CA PRO A 177 -0.75 9.31 12.50
C PRO A 177 -0.61 10.64 11.74
N VAL A 178 -0.16 10.53 10.50
CA VAL A 178 -0.16 11.58 9.49
C VAL A 178 -1.10 11.12 8.38
N ALA A 179 -2.25 11.76 8.28
CA ALA A 179 -3.24 11.43 7.26
C ALA A 179 -3.68 12.66 6.48
N THR A 180 -3.94 12.45 5.20
CA THR A 180 -4.55 13.44 4.32
C THR A 180 -5.80 12.86 3.67
N VAL A 181 -6.66 13.74 3.18
CA VAL A 181 -7.85 13.33 2.42
C VAL A 181 -7.91 14.16 1.16
N GLU A 182 -7.95 13.48 0.03
CA GLU A 182 -8.22 14.08 -1.27
C GLU A 182 -9.65 13.72 -1.70
N VAL A 183 -10.36 14.70 -2.24
CA VAL A 183 -11.74 14.50 -2.73
C VAL A 183 -11.75 14.59 -4.25
N ASP A 184 -12.29 13.54 -4.88
CA ASP A 184 -12.30 13.34 -6.32
C ASP A 184 -10.93 13.51 -7.01
N PRO A 185 -9.86 12.86 -6.50
CA PRO A 185 -8.50 12.93 -7.04
C PRO A 185 -8.44 12.75 -8.56
N LEU A 186 -7.66 13.58 -9.25
CA LEU A 186 -7.50 13.50 -10.70
C LEU A 186 -6.75 12.23 -11.13
N ASN A 187 -5.69 11.89 -10.39
CA ASN A 187 -4.81 10.76 -10.65
C ASN A 187 -4.94 9.73 -9.52
N LEU A 188 -5.78 8.73 -9.73
CA LEU A 188 -6.00 7.65 -8.76
C LEU A 188 -5.06 6.48 -9.05
N LYS A 189 -4.52 5.87 -7.98
CA LYS A 189 -3.97 4.52 -8.10
C LYS A 189 -5.10 3.56 -8.51
N PRO A 190 -4.78 2.40 -9.12
CA PRO A 190 -5.79 1.40 -9.40
C PRO A 190 -6.59 1.05 -8.14
N VAL A 191 -7.91 0.95 -8.29
CA VAL A 191 -8.82 0.66 -7.18
C VAL A 191 -9.00 -0.84 -7.09
N ALA A 192 -8.89 -1.37 -5.89
CA ALA A 192 -9.19 -2.76 -5.57
C ALA A 192 -10.32 -2.83 -4.54
N THR A 193 -11.05 -3.93 -4.57
CA THR A 193 -11.96 -4.30 -3.50
C THR A 193 -12.01 -5.82 -3.34
N THR A 194 -12.16 -6.27 -2.11
CA THR A 194 -12.45 -7.68 -1.80
C THR A 194 -13.88 -7.81 -1.29
N GLY A 195 -14.44 -9.01 -1.35
CA GLY A 195 -15.75 -9.27 -0.78
C GLY A 195 -16.25 -10.66 -1.13
N LEU A 196 -17.55 -10.80 -1.12
CA LEU A 196 -18.29 -11.97 -1.53
C LEU A 196 -19.00 -11.68 -2.84
N LEU A 197 -19.02 -12.64 -3.77
CA LEU A 197 -19.82 -12.56 -4.97
C LEU A 197 -21.31 -12.65 -4.60
N ASP A 198 -22.08 -11.60 -4.85
CA ASP A 198 -23.47 -11.52 -4.41
C ASP A 198 -24.47 -11.67 -5.57
N ALA A 199 -24.12 -11.18 -6.76
CA ALA A 199 -24.90 -11.38 -7.98
C ALA A 199 -24.03 -11.24 -9.24
N VAL A 200 -24.48 -11.84 -10.35
CA VAL A 200 -23.90 -11.68 -11.69
C VAL A 200 -25.03 -11.40 -12.67
N ASP A 201 -24.91 -10.32 -13.44
CA ASP A 201 -25.82 -9.95 -14.51
C ASP A 201 -25.06 -9.94 -15.85
N ILE A 202 -25.28 -11.01 -16.62
CA ILE A 202 -24.64 -11.18 -17.93
C ILE A 202 -25.14 -10.13 -18.92
N ALA A 203 -26.44 -9.82 -18.91
CA ALA A 203 -27.05 -8.89 -19.85
C ALA A 203 -26.63 -7.44 -19.57
N GLY A 204 -26.56 -7.08 -18.28
CA GLY A 204 -26.11 -5.77 -17.81
C GLY A 204 -24.59 -5.59 -17.76
N GLN A 205 -23.81 -6.66 -18.05
CA GLN A 205 -22.34 -6.68 -17.92
C GLN A 205 -21.87 -6.25 -16.52
N GLN A 206 -22.51 -6.80 -15.49
CA GLN A 206 -22.30 -6.39 -14.10
C GLN A 206 -22.16 -7.57 -13.15
N LEU A 207 -21.53 -7.32 -12.02
CA LEU A 207 -21.60 -8.17 -10.83
C LEU A 207 -21.77 -7.30 -9.59
N VAL A 208 -22.26 -7.90 -8.51
CA VAL A 208 -22.35 -7.27 -7.20
C VAL A 208 -21.34 -7.91 -6.25
N VAL A 209 -20.49 -7.09 -5.64
CA VAL A 209 -19.54 -7.51 -4.61
C VAL A 209 -20.04 -7.03 -3.26
N LYS A 210 -20.25 -7.95 -2.31
CA LYS A 210 -20.66 -7.66 -0.94
C LYS A 210 -19.46 -7.67 0.00
N ARG A 211 -19.18 -6.54 0.65
CA ARG A 211 -18.13 -6.43 1.67
C ARG A 211 -18.66 -6.91 3.01
N GLN A 212 -17.83 -7.64 3.74
CA GLN A 212 -18.15 -8.09 5.09
C GLN A 212 -17.01 -7.80 6.06
N THR A 213 -17.34 -7.64 7.33
CA THR A 213 -16.37 -7.62 8.43
C THR A 213 -15.70 -8.98 8.57
N ARG A 214 -14.61 -9.05 9.35
CA ARG A 214 -13.99 -10.34 9.72
C ARG A 214 -14.98 -11.31 10.38
N GLY A 215 -15.95 -10.78 11.13
CA GLY A 215 -17.03 -11.54 11.76
C GLY A 215 -18.18 -11.91 10.82
N GLY A 216 -18.07 -11.67 9.52
CA GLY A 216 -19.09 -12.04 8.52
C GLY A 216 -20.28 -11.10 8.45
N ALA A 217 -20.24 -9.94 9.11
CA ALA A 217 -21.34 -8.97 9.06
C ALA A 217 -21.21 -8.06 7.83
N ASP A 218 -22.32 -7.76 7.17
CA ASP A 218 -22.32 -6.94 5.96
C ASP A 218 -21.92 -5.48 6.25
N ILE A 219 -21.00 -4.96 5.43
CA ILE A 219 -20.53 -3.57 5.43
C ILE A 219 -21.24 -2.77 4.32
N GLY A 220 -21.42 -3.39 3.16
CA GLY A 220 -22.06 -2.76 2.00
C GLY A 220 -21.88 -3.58 0.72
N THR A 221 -22.47 -3.10 -0.37
CA THR A 221 -22.36 -3.72 -1.70
C THR A 221 -21.85 -2.73 -2.74
N TYR A 222 -21.15 -3.26 -3.74
CA TYR A 222 -20.65 -2.51 -4.90
C TYR A 222 -21.09 -3.17 -6.19
N VAL A 223 -21.62 -2.37 -7.10
CA VAL A 223 -21.84 -2.79 -8.47
C VAL A 223 -20.55 -2.58 -9.25
N VAL A 224 -20.04 -3.65 -9.82
CA VAL A 224 -18.86 -3.66 -10.66
C VAL A 224 -19.31 -3.89 -12.10
N THR A 225 -18.88 -3.00 -12.99
CA THR A 225 -19.10 -3.15 -14.43
C THR A 225 -17.91 -3.85 -15.05
N VAL A 226 -18.16 -4.72 -16.01
CA VAL A 226 -17.12 -5.42 -16.76
C VAL A 226 -17.17 -5.01 -18.23
N THR A 227 -16.07 -5.23 -18.93
CA THR A 227 -15.89 -4.83 -20.33
C THR A 227 -15.34 -6.00 -21.13
N SER A 228 -15.22 -5.82 -22.45
CA SER A 228 -14.58 -6.81 -23.32
C SER A 228 -13.10 -7.05 -23.01
N THR A 229 -12.45 -6.18 -22.23
CA THR A 229 -11.04 -6.31 -21.83
C THR A 229 -10.86 -6.77 -20.38
N THR A 230 -11.95 -6.96 -19.62
CA THR A 230 -11.86 -7.45 -18.24
C THR A 230 -11.29 -8.86 -18.23
N VAL A 231 -10.22 -9.05 -17.48
CA VAL A 231 -9.56 -10.36 -17.26
C VAL A 231 -10.23 -11.08 -16.10
N TYR A 232 -10.44 -12.37 -16.26
CA TYR A 232 -11.00 -13.24 -15.23
C TYR A 232 -10.03 -14.38 -14.93
N GLN A 233 -9.84 -14.65 -13.64
CA GLN A 233 -9.10 -15.80 -13.14
C GLN A 233 -9.98 -16.54 -12.16
N ILE A 234 -10.61 -17.63 -12.61
CA ILE A 234 -11.63 -18.38 -11.87
C ILE A 234 -11.14 -19.82 -11.75
N ASP A 235 -10.94 -20.29 -10.52
CA ASP A 235 -10.43 -21.64 -10.25
C ASP A 235 -9.15 -21.98 -11.04
N GLY A 236 -8.27 -20.99 -11.18
CA GLY A 236 -7.03 -21.11 -11.95
C GLY A 236 -7.19 -21.16 -13.47
N VAL A 237 -8.37 -20.88 -14.01
CA VAL A 237 -8.62 -20.75 -15.46
C VAL A 237 -8.71 -19.28 -15.84
N THR A 238 -7.99 -18.88 -16.89
CA THR A 238 -8.03 -17.51 -17.41
C THR A 238 -9.07 -17.35 -18.51
N SER A 239 -9.75 -16.21 -18.54
CA SER A 239 -10.65 -15.82 -19.63
C SER A 239 -10.78 -14.30 -19.70
N VAL A 240 -11.35 -13.77 -20.78
CA VAL A 240 -11.48 -12.33 -21.01
C VAL A 240 -12.89 -11.99 -21.50
N GLY A 241 -13.42 -10.87 -21.04
CA GLY A 241 -14.71 -10.32 -21.48
C GLY A 241 -15.89 -11.24 -21.21
N ALA A 242 -16.79 -11.39 -22.19
CA ALA A 242 -18.05 -12.11 -22.03
C ALA A 242 -17.89 -13.60 -21.62
N ALA A 243 -16.82 -14.26 -22.08
CA ALA A 243 -16.52 -15.64 -21.70
C ALA A 243 -16.25 -15.75 -20.18
N GLY A 244 -15.52 -14.78 -19.62
CA GLY A 244 -15.22 -14.76 -18.19
C GLY A 244 -16.41 -14.35 -17.34
N LEU A 245 -17.27 -13.44 -17.81
CA LEU A 245 -18.53 -13.13 -17.11
C LEU A 245 -19.47 -14.34 -17.08
N THR A 246 -19.52 -15.11 -18.17
CA THR A 246 -20.29 -16.37 -18.24
C THR A 246 -19.73 -17.39 -17.26
N ALA A 247 -18.41 -17.57 -17.21
CA ALA A 247 -17.76 -18.45 -16.23
C ALA A 247 -18.05 -17.99 -14.78
N LEU A 248 -18.01 -16.69 -14.52
CA LEU A 248 -18.30 -16.11 -13.20
C LEU A 248 -19.74 -16.38 -12.75
N SER A 249 -20.70 -16.42 -13.67
CA SER A 249 -22.10 -16.75 -13.35
C SER A 249 -22.29 -18.19 -12.84
N GLY A 250 -21.34 -19.08 -13.12
CA GLY A 250 -21.30 -20.44 -12.59
C GLY A 250 -20.63 -20.58 -11.22
N VAL A 251 -19.96 -19.52 -10.73
CA VAL A 251 -19.32 -19.52 -9.40
C VAL A 251 -20.41 -19.42 -8.33
N PRO A 252 -20.35 -20.23 -7.26
CA PRO A 252 -21.30 -20.11 -6.16
C PRO A 252 -21.33 -18.67 -5.60
N LEU A 253 -22.55 -18.16 -5.39
CA LEU A 253 -22.69 -16.93 -4.63
C LEU A 253 -22.09 -17.13 -3.23
N GLN A 254 -21.61 -16.04 -2.66
CA GLN A 254 -20.85 -15.99 -1.41
C GLN A 254 -19.41 -16.54 -1.50
N SER A 255 -18.90 -16.90 -2.68
CA SER A 255 -17.46 -17.11 -2.87
C SER A 255 -16.69 -15.80 -2.70
N ARG A 256 -15.49 -15.87 -2.11
CA ARG A 256 -14.59 -14.71 -1.99
C ARG A 256 -14.11 -14.28 -3.36
N ILE A 257 -14.24 -12.98 -3.60
CA ILE A 257 -13.86 -12.35 -4.87
C ILE A 257 -12.93 -11.17 -4.59
N TRP A 258 -11.94 -11.00 -5.44
CA TRP A 258 -11.11 -9.82 -5.52
C TRP A 258 -11.31 -9.17 -6.89
N VAL A 259 -11.47 -7.85 -6.90
CA VAL A 259 -11.68 -7.06 -8.10
C VAL A 259 -10.66 -5.92 -8.09
N GLN A 260 -9.98 -5.70 -9.21
CA GLN A 260 -9.19 -4.50 -9.46
C GLN A 260 -9.70 -3.79 -10.71
N GLY A 261 -9.74 -2.46 -10.67
CA GLY A 261 -10.27 -1.65 -11.74
C GLY A 261 -10.08 -0.15 -11.55
N ALA A 262 -10.88 0.62 -12.27
CA ALA A 262 -10.93 2.07 -12.17
C ALA A 262 -12.33 2.53 -11.76
N ILE A 263 -12.41 3.60 -10.98
CA ILE A 263 -13.69 4.23 -10.64
C ILE A 263 -14.15 5.11 -11.80
N ASP A 264 -15.34 4.83 -12.33
CA ASP A 264 -16.11 5.78 -13.11
C ASP A 264 -16.74 6.81 -12.16
N ARG A 265 -16.22 8.04 -12.23
CA ARG A 265 -16.64 9.17 -11.39
C ARG A 265 -18.06 9.65 -11.69
N ASN A 266 -18.52 9.48 -12.93
CA ASN A 266 -19.83 9.96 -13.35
C ASN A 266 -20.91 8.95 -12.94
N GLU A 267 -20.64 7.66 -13.19
CA GLU A 267 -21.64 6.60 -13.01
C GLU A 267 -21.54 5.87 -11.66
N ARG A 268 -20.52 6.17 -10.85
CA ARG A 268 -20.30 5.56 -9.52
C ARG A 268 -20.03 4.05 -9.61
N LYS A 269 -19.40 3.61 -10.70
CA LYS A 269 -19.14 2.20 -10.98
C LYS A 269 -17.66 1.90 -10.87
N LEU A 270 -17.33 0.76 -10.29
CA LEU A 270 -16.00 0.18 -10.47
C LEU A 270 -15.99 -0.54 -11.81
N ILE A 271 -15.19 -0.09 -12.77
CA ILE A 271 -14.98 -0.76 -14.04
C ILE A 271 -13.81 -1.73 -13.85
N ALA A 272 -14.08 -3.02 -13.86
CA ALA A 272 -13.09 -4.05 -13.59
C ALA A 272 -12.07 -4.17 -14.73
N ALA A 273 -10.79 -4.12 -14.37
CA ALA A 273 -9.68 -4.57 -15.21
C ALA A 273 -9.41 -6.07 -14.99
N ALA A 274 -9.50 -6.54 -13.73
CA ALA A 274 -9.36 -7.95 -13.39
C ALA A 274 -10.29 -8.40 -12.26
N ILE A 275 -10.69 -9.67 -12.34
CA ILE A 275 -11.50 -10.37 -11.35
C ILE A 275 -10.83 -11.71 -11.01
N GLU A 276 -10.63 -11.97 -9.72
CA GLU A 276 -10.06 -13.20 -9.17
C GLU A 276 -11.06 -13.86 -8.20
N THR A 277 -11.38 -15.14 -8.37
CA THR A 277 -12.24 -15.91 -7.44
C THR A 277 -11.97 -17.42 -7.56
N GLY A 278 -12.58 -18.20 -6.67
CA GLY A 278 -12.41 -19.65 -6.59
C GLY A 278 -11.03 -20.07 -6.06
N ALA A 279 -10.56 -21.25 -6.48
CA ALA A 279 -9.23 -21.75 -6.16
C ALA A 279 -8.14 -20.75 -6.59
N GLY A 280 -7.14 -20.58 -5.75
CA GLY A 280 -6.13 -19.55 -5.91
C GLY A 280 -6.55 -18.17 -5.41
N THR A 281 -7.65 -18.02 -4.67
CA THR A 281 -8.08 -16.72 -4.10
C THR A 281 -8.17 -16.82 -2.57
N PRO A 282 -7.56 -15.88 -1.80
CA PRO A 282 -7.60 -15.94 -0.34
C PRO A 282 -9.03 -15.99 0.21
N GLY A 283 -9.24 -16.90 1.17
CA GLY A 283 -10.54 -17.09 1.82
C GLY A 283 -11.51 -18.04 1.09
N ASN A 284 -11.11 -18.64 -0.04
CA ASN A 284 -11.87 -19.71 -0.71
C ASN A 284 -11.41 -21.12 -0.29
N GLY A 285 -10.94 -21.29 0.95
CA GLY A 285 -10.73 -22.60 1.58
C GLY A 285 -9.36 -23.27 1.37
N GLN A 286 -8.42 -22.64 0.67
CA GLN A 286 -7.04 -23.14 0.54
C GLN A 286 -6.07 -22.38 1.44
N ASP A 287 -5.13 -23.12 2.04
CA ASP A 287 -3.97 -22.52 2.69
C ASP A 287 -3.16 -21.73 1.66
N TRP A 288 -2.42 -20.73 2.14
CA TRP A 288 -1.65 -19.90 1.25
C TRP A 288 -0.32 -19.45 1.82
N VAL A 289 0.61 -19.18 0.89
CA VAL A 289 1.90 -18.53 1.13
C VAL A 289 2.01 -17.34 0.16
N VAL A 290 2.30 -16.15 0.67
CA VAL A 290 2.56 -14.94 -0.11
C VAL A 290 3.96 -14.45 0.20
N GLY A 291 4.81 -14.31 -0.83
CA GLY A 291 6.22 -13.95 -0.61
C GLY A 291 6.99 -13.80 -1.91
N HIS A 292 8.32 -13.71 -1.80
CA HIS A 292 9.22 -13.72 -2.96
C HIS A 292 9.90 -15.07 -3.08
N ILE A 293 10.02 -15.58 -4.31
CA ILE A 293 10.85 -16.74 -4.60
C ILE A 293 12.31 -16.33 -4.36
N VAL A 294 12.95 -16.92 -3.36
CA VAL A 294 14.36 -16.68 -3.01
C VAL A 294 15.29 -17.81 -3.46
N GLY A 295 14.72 -18.94 -3.88
CA GLY A 295 15.46 -20.07 -4.43
C GLY A 295 14.56 -21.01 -5.21
N ARG A 296 15.15 -21.79 -6.10
CA ARG A 296 14.49 -22.81 -6.93
C ARG A 296 15.48 -23.94 -7.23
N ASP A 297 15.03 -25.18 -7.17
CA ASP A 297 15.89 -26.37 -7.31
C ASP A 297 16.12 -26.80 -8.77
N ASN A 298 15.07 -26.81 -9.60
CA ASN A 298 15.09 -27.33 -10.98
C ASN A 298 14.80 -26.24 -12.02
N GLY A 299 15.35 -26.43 -13.22
CA GLY A 299 15.20 -25.52 -14.35
C GLY A 299 13.85 -25.57 -15.07
N ALA A 300 13.82 -25.07 -16.29
CA ALA A 300 12.64 -25.09 -17.17
C ALA A 300 12.23 -26.52 -17.55
N GLY A 301 10.94 -26.72 -17.81
CA GLY A 301 10.37 -27.98 -18.28
C GLY A 301 10.35 -29.09 -17.22
N SER A 302 10.51 -28.74 -15.94
CA SER A 302 10.52 -29.69 -14.82
C SER A 302 9.64 -29.19 -13.67
N SER A 303 9.10 -30.14 -12.90
CA SER A 303 8.50 -29.84 -11.58
C SER A 303 9.60 -29.35 -10.63
N ALA A 304 9.25 -28.46 -9.72
CA ALA A 304 10.23 -27.73 -8.91
C ALA A 304 9.74 -27.54 -7.47
N THR A 305 10.70 -27.39 -6.58
CA THR A 305 10.52 -26.85 -5.24
C THR A 305 11.01 -25.41 -5.21
N LEU A 306 10.11 -24.48 -4.89
CA LEU A 306 10.44 -23.08 -4.69
C LEU A 306 10.72 -22.83 -3.22
N THR A 307 11.81 -22.13 -2.91
CA THR A 307 12.01 -21.54 -1.58
C THR A 307 11.45 -20.14 -1.60
N VAL A 308 10.49 -19.85 -0.71
CA VAL A 308 9.74 -18.59 -0.71
C VAL A 308 9.87 -17.92 0.65
N ALA A 309 10.38 -16.69 0.66
CA ALA A 309 10.45 -15.86 1.85
C ALA A 309 9.21 -14.95 1.91
N GLY A 310 8.37 -15.14 2.93
CA GLY A 310 7.11 -14.42 3.01
C GLY A 310 6.28 -14.76 4.24
N MET A 311 4.97 -14.73 4.06
CA MET A 311 3.97 -15.03 5.08
C MET A 311 3.04 -16.13 4.62
N SER A 312 2.45 -16.85 5.57
CA SER A 312 1.47 -17.90 5.31
C SER A 312 0.25 -17.80 6.21
N LEU A 313 -0.83 -18.44 5.79
CA LEU A 313 -1.96 -18.79 6.64
C LEU A 313 -2.32 -20.25 6.41
N ASP A 314 -2.24 -21.03 7.47
CA ASP A 314 -2.91 -22.33 7.58
C ASP A 314 -4.36 -22.07 8.01
N ILE A 315 -5.30 -22.34 7.12
CA ILE A 315 -6.73 -22.10 7.38
C ILE A 315 -7.25 -23.06 8.44
N SER A 316 -6.74 -24.29 8.48
CA SER A 316 -7.23 -25.35 9.38
C SER A 316 -6.90 -25.05 10.84
N SER A 317 -5.69 -24.54 11.10
CA SER A 317 -5.24 -24.15 12.43
C SER A 317 -5.40 -22.66 12.72
N ASN A 318 -5.74 -21.85 11.70
CA ASN A 318 -5.75 -20.39 11.74
C ASN A 318 -4.42 -19.80 12.24
N VAL A 319 -3.31 -20.47 11.94
CA VAL A 319 -1.96 -20.03 12.29
C VAL A 319 -1.37 -19.23 11.14
N ARG A 320 -0.94 -18.02 11.46
CA ARG A 320 -0.21 -17.14 10.54
C ARG A 320 1.28 -17.18 10.86
N GLN A 321 2.11 -17.36 9.84
CA GLN A 321 3.56 -17.19 9.96
C GLN A 321 3.98 -15.99 9.12
N ILE A 322 4.92 -15.19 9.61
CA ILE A 322 5.35 -13.95 8.97
C ILE A 322 6.86 -13.98 8.82
N ASN A 323 7.35 -13.44 7.71
CA ASN A 323 8.76 -13.40 7.34
C ASN A 323 9.49 -14.74 7.56
N THR A 324 8.85 -15.83 7.14
CA THR A 324 9.33 -17.20 7.28
C THR A 324 9.72 -17.75 5.90
N LEU A 325 10.66 -18.70 5.88
CA LEU A 325 10.99 -19.47 4.68
C LEU A 325 10.04 -20.64 4.53
N HIS A 326 9.40 -20.71 3.37
CA HIS A 326 8.51 -21.79 2.97
C HIS A 326 9.12 -22.56 1.81
N THR A 327 8.84 -23.86 1.76
CA THR A 327 9.06 -24.67 0.55
C THR A 327 7.74 -24.86 -0.15
N ILE A 328 7.71 -24.65 -1.46
CA ILE A 328 6.50 -24.79 -2.26
C ILE A 328 6.75 -25.80 -3.38
N SER A 329 6.08 -26.93 -3.30
CA SER A 329 6.12 -27.95 -4.36
C SER A 329 5.17 -27.54 -5.48
N VAL A 330 5.70 -27.40 -6.69
CA VAL A 330 4.93 -27.11 -7.90
C VAL A 330 5.19 -28.18 -8.96
N ASP A 331 4.12 -28.57 -9.64
CA ASP A 331 4.14 -29.59 -10.66
C ASP A 331 3.80 -28.98 -12.03
N LEU A 332 4.61 -29.29 -13.04
CA LEU A 332 4.45 -28.71 -14.37
C LEU A 332 3.11 -29.06 -15.02
N ALA A 333 2.57 -30.24 -14.73
CA ALA A 333 1.32 -30.71 -15.34
C ALA A 333 0.07 -30.24 -14.57
N ASN A 334 0.16 -30.14 -13.25
CA ASN A 334 -1.01 -29.95 -12.39
C ASN A 334 -1.12 -28.56 -11.76
N THR A 335 0.00 -27.91 -11.44
CA THR A 335 -0.03 -26.59 -10.79
C THR A 335 -0.44 -25.52 -11.79
N LYS A 336 -1.53 -24.81 -11.48
CA LYS A 336 -2.03 -23.71 -12.32
C LYS A 336 -1.21 -22.46 -12.04
N VAL A 337 -0.60 -21.87 -13.07
CA VAL A 337 0.16 -20.62 -12.91
C VAL A 337 -0.57 -19.46 -13.58
N LEU A 338 -0.76 -18.40 -12.81
CA LEU A 338 -1.48 -17.19 -13.19
C LEU A 338 -0.55 -15.98 -13.05
N LYS A 339 -0.72 -14.98 -13.92
CA LYS A 339 -0.13 -13.65 -13.73
C LYS A 339 -1.25 -12.64 -13.44
N ARG A 340 -1.18 -11.89 -12.34
CA ARG A 340 -2.20 -10.88 -12.01
C ARG A 340 -2.38 -9.91 -13.19
N LEU A 341 -3.63 -9.55 -13.49
CA LEU A 341 -4.04 -8.71 -14.64
C LEU A 341 -3.78 -9.34 -16.02
N SER A 342 -3.40 -10.62 -16.11
CA SER A 342 -3.19 -11.33 -17.38
C SER A 342 -4.26 -12.37 -17.64
N GLY A 343 -4.76 -12.41 -18.88
CA GLY A 343 -5.63 -13.46 -19.40
C GLY A 343 -4.88 -14.68 -19.95
N THR A 344 -3.55 -14.70 -19.87
CA THR A 344 -2.70 -15.76 -20.40
C THR A 344 -2.37 -16.78 -19.32
N GLY A 345 -2.61 -18.06 -19.62
CA GLY A 345 -2.16 -19.17 -18.77
C GLY A 345 -0.65 -19.36 -18.88
N LEU A 346 -0.01 -19.69 -17.75
CA LEU A 346 1.44 -19.89 -17.66
C LEU A 346 1.73 -21.29 -17.10
N THR A 347 2.99 -21.71 -17.23
CA THR A 347 3.51 -22.93 -16.58
C THR A 347 4.36 -22.56 -15.37
N THR A 348 4.82 -23.57 -14.63
CA THR A 348 5.76 -23.41 -13.51
C THR A 348 7.11 -22.81 -13.92
N ASP A 349 7.43 -22.76 -15.22
CA ASP A 349 8.65 -22.12 -15.75
C ASP A 349 8.61 -20.60 -15.61
N ALA A 350 7.42 -19.99 -15.56
CA ALA A 350 7.28 -18.56 -15.29
C ALA A 350 7.66 -18.16 -13.85
N LEU A 351 7.85 -19.13 -12.95
CA LEU A 351 8.13 -18.91 -11.53
C LEU A 351 9.64 -18.92 -11.28
N ASN A 352 10.27 -17.75 -11.45
CA ASN A 352 11.73 -17.59 -11.30
C ASN A 352 12.11 -16.80 -10.01
N ILE A 353 13.38 -16.89 -9.62
CA ILE A 353 13.93 -16.22 -8.43
C ILE A 353 13.75 -14.71 -8.53
N GLY A 354 13.28 -14.10 -7.45
CA GLY A 354 12.91 -12.68 -7.38
C GLY A 354 11.41 -12.43 -7.55
N GLN A 355 10.67 -13.33 -8.20
CA GLN A 355 9.25 -13.13 -8.45
C GLN A 355 8.44 -13.16 -7.14
N ARG A 356 7.61 -12.15 -6.92
CA ARG A 356 6.60 -12.16 -5.85
C ARG A 356 5.42 -13.04 -6.27
N ILE A 357 4.97 -13.92 -5.39
CA ILE A 357 3.87 -14.86 -5.65
C ILE A 357 2.87 -14.92 -4.49
N ALA A 358 1.66 -15.38 -4.81
CA ALA A 358 0.71 -15.96 -3.88
C ALA A 358 0.45 -17.41 -4.32
N ALA A 359 0.89 -18.37 -3.52
CA ALA A 359 0.71 -19.80 -3.76
C ALA A 359 -0.40 -20.35 -2.86
N PHE A 360 -1.20 -21.27 -3.41
CA PHE A 360 -2.38 -21.85 -2.77
C PHE A 360 -2.34 -23.36 -2.90
N GLY A 361 -2.60 -24.05 -1.79
CA GLY A 361 -2.44 -25.49 -1.70
C GLY A 361 -2.76 -26.01 -0.31
N VAL A 362 -2.09 -27.10 0.08
CA VAL A 362 -2.15 -27.66 1.43
C VAL A 362 -0.87 -27.31 2.15
N LEU A 363 -0.97 -26.66 3.31
CA LEU A 363 0.17 -26.22 4.11
C LEU A 363 0.38 -27.16 5.30
N ALA A 364 1.59 -27.70 5.43
CA ALA A 364 2.02 -28.48 6.59
C ALA A 364 3.28 -27.84 7.19
N GLY A 365 3.13 -27.11 8.29
CA GLY A 365 4.21 -26.30 8.87
C GLY A 365 4.61 -25.20 7.89
N THR A 366 5.80 -25.31 7.30
CA THR A 366 6.31 -24.36 6.30
C THR A 366 6.33 -24.93 4.87
N ALA A 367 5.90 -26.17 4.67
CA ALA A 367 5.84 -26.81 3.35
C ALA A 367 4.43 -26.69 2.76
N LEU A 368 4.30 -25.99 1.64
CA LEU A 368 3.06 -25.88 0.87
C LEU A 368 3.10 -26.80 -0.35
N ASP A 369 2.13 -27.69 -0.46
CA ASP A 369 1.93 -28.53 -1.63
C ASP A 369 0.88 -27.92 -2.57
N ALA A 370 1.33 -27.43 -3.73
CA ALA A 370 0.49 -26.89 -4.79
C ALA A 370 0.35 -27.85 -5.99
N THR A 371 0.70 -29.13 -5.83
CA THR A 371 0.62 -30.15 -6.88
C THR A 371 -0.76 -30.81 -6.98
N GLY A 372 -1.56 -30.71 -5.91
CA GLY A 372 -2.92 -31.27 -5.84
C GLY A 372 -3.96 -30.55 -6.70
N ALA A 373 -5.17 -31.12 -6.76
CA ALA A 373 -6.29 -30.54 -7.50
C ALA A 373 -6.64 -29.13 -6.98
N GLY A 374 -6.54 -28.12 -7.85
CA GLY A 374 -6.77 -26.72 -7.49
C GLY A 374 -5.53 -25.98 -6.98
N GLY A 375 -4.38 -26.64 -6.89
CA GLY A 375 -3.09 -26.00 -6.61
C GLY A 375 -2.82 -24.87 -7.61
N THR A 376 -2.61 -23.66 -7.09
CA THR A 376 -2.51 -22.45 -7.90
C THR A 376 -1.39 -21.57 -7.40
N VAL A 377 -0.56 -21.05 -8.30
CA VAL A 377 0.45 -20.03 -8.00
C VAL A 377 0.19 -18.80 -8.84
N ARG A 378 -0.08 -17.67 -8.19
CA ARG A 378 -0.28 -16.38 -8.84
C ARG A 378 0.96 -15.51 -8.70
N MET A 379 1.53 -15.10 -9.83
CA MET A 379 2.54 -14.06 -9.90
C MET A 379 1.90 -12.70 -9.60
N LEU A 380 2.52 -11.96 -8.68
CA LEU A 380 2.17 -10.61 -8.29
C LEU A 380 3.22 -9.61 -8.81
N PRO A 381 2.87 -8.34 -9.06
CA PRO A 381 3.87 -7.33 -9.38
C PRO A 381 5.00 -7.30 -8.36
N THR A 382 6.23 -7.34 -8.86
CA THR A 382 7.47 -7.36 -8.09
C THR A 382 8.14 -6.00 -8.21
N SER A 383 8.54 -5.42 -7.07
CA SER A 383 9.32 -4.17 -7.05
C SER A 383 10.80 -4.51 -6.92
N VAL A 384 11.63 -4.11 -7.86
CA VAL A 384 13.09 -4.18 -7.77
C VAL A 384 13.67 -2.79 -7.59
N TRP A 385 14.70 -2.68 -6.77
CA TRP A 385 15.37 -1.43 -6.46
C TRP A 385 16.85 -1.59 -6.76
N GLY A 386 17.42 -0.63 -7.47
CA GLY A 386 18.83 -0.67 -7.82
C GLY A 386 19.33 0.62 -8.42
N VAL A 387 20.65 0.71 -8.60
CA VAL A 387 21.32 1.86 -9.23
C VAL A 387 21.63 1.52 -10.67
N ALA A 388 21.21 2.37 -11.60
CA ALA A 388 21.49 2.21 -13.03
C ALA A 388 23.01 2.20 -13.28
N ALA A 389 23.51 1.13 -13.89
CA ALA A 389 24.93 1.01 -14.23
C ALA A 389 25.30 1.91 -15.42
N ALA A 390 24.35 2.15 -16.32
CA ALA A 390 24.49 2.99 -17.50
C ALA A 390 23.13 3.56 -17.92
N ALA A 391 23.15 4.51 -18.87
CA ALA A 391 21.93 4.91 -19.56
C ALA A 391 21.30 3.69 -20.27
N PRO A 392 19.96 3.52 -20.22
CA PRO A 392 19.29 2.42 -20.90
C PRO A 392 19.59 2.40 -22.40
N SER A 393 19.77 1.22 -22.97
CA SER A 393 20.07 1.05 -24.41
C SER A 393 19.43 -0.22 -24.94
N GLY A 394 18.97 -0.20 -26.20
CA GLY A 394 18.37 -1.37 -26.84
C GLY A 394 17.07 -1.88 -26.20
N GLY A 395 16.37 -1.04 -25.42
CA GLY A 395 15.17 -1.47 -24.68
C GLY A 395 15.46 -2.14 -23.34
N THR A 396 16.73 -2.18 -22.91
CA THR A 396 17.16 -2.76 -21.63
C THR A 396 17.84 -1.69 -20.77
N MET A 397 17.55 -1.75 -19.46
CA MET A 397 18.26 -1.03 -18.41
C MET A 397 19.00 -2.04 -17.53
N THR A 398 20.26 -1.77 -17.21
CA THR A 398 21.06 -2.61 -16.31
C THR A 398 21.15 -1.97 -14.93
N LEU A 399 20.81 -2.73 -13.89
CA LEU A 399 20.83 -2.28 -12.49
C LEU A 399 21.87 -3.06 -11.67
N ASN A 400 22.54 -2.34 -10.78
CA ASN A 400 23.11 -2.92 -9.57
C ASN A 400 22.00 -2.99 -8.52
N LEU A 401 21.47 -4.18 -8.27
CA LEU A 401 20.37 -4.36 -7.35
C LEU A 401 20.78 -4.04 -5.90
N SER A 402 19.91 -3.31 -5.21
CA SER A 402 19.99 -3.02 -3.77
C SER A 402 19.05 -3.91 -2.97
N ARG A 403 17.82 -4.13 -3.47
CA ARG A 403 16.80 -5.02 -2.86
C ARG A 403 15.72 -5.43 -3.85
N ILE A 404 15.01 -6.51 -3.54
CA ILE A 404 13.76 -6.92 -4.20
C ILE A 404 12.65 -6.91 -3.14
N GLY A 405 11.60 -6.12 -3.35
CA GLY A 405 10.66 -5.78 -2.30
C GLY A 405 11.40 -5.16 -1.10
N LEU A 406 11.16 -5.70 0.09
CA LEU A 406 11.84 -5.31 1.34
C LEU A 406 13.06 -6.21 1.64
N ARG A 407 13.46 -7.09 0.70
CA ARG A 407 14.44 -8.14 0.94
C ARG A 407 15.80 -7.79 0.36
N ALA A 408 16.83 -7.93 1.18
CA ALA A 408 18.21 -7.74 0.76
C ALA A 408 18.61 -8.79 -0.29
N ILE A 409 19.44 -8.39 -1.25
CA ILE A 409 19.86 -9.26 -2.37
C ILE A 409 20.56 -10.54 -1.89
N GLY A 410 21.30 -10.49 -0.78
CA GLY A 410 21.94 -11.67 -0.20
C GLY A 410 20.99 -12.78 0.27
N GLN A 411 19.68 -12.52 0.31
CA GLN A 411 18.66 -13.54 0.59
C GLN A 411 18.29 -14.38 -0.64
N PHE A 412 18.62 -13.93 -1.84
CA PHE A 412 18.23 -14.58 -3.10
C PHE A 412 19.38 -15.41 -3.67
N ASN A 413 19.12 -16.69 -3.93
CA ASN A 413 20.02 -17.54 -4.69
C ASN A 413 19.59 -17.51 -6.17
N PHE A 414 20.27 -16.70 -6.99
CA PHE A 414 20.00 -16.55 -8.42
C PHE A 414 20.52 -17.70 -9.29
N THR A 415 20.98 -18.79 -8.70
CA THR A 415 21.44 -19.98 -9.42
C THR A 415 20.41 -21.10 -9.25
N VAL A 416 19.92 -21.62 -10.37
CA VAL A 416 19.06 -22.81 -10.41
C VAL A 416 19.94 -23.99 -10.79
N ALA A 417 20.04 -24.98 -9.92
CA ALA A 417 21.06 -26.03 -10.00
C ALA A 417 22.47 -25.45 -10.20
N THR A 418 23.02 -25.51 -11.41
CA THR A 418 24.32 -24.93 -11.78
C THR A 418 24.21 -23.76 -12.75
N ASN A 419 23.00 -23.38 -13.16
CA ASN A 419 22.76 -22.33 -14.15
C ASN A 419 22.41 -20.99 -13.47
N PRO A 420 23.26 -19.94 -13.60
CA PRO A 420 22.92 -18.61 -13.12
C PRO A 420 21.77 -18.02 -13.96
N GLN A 421 20.68 -17.66 -13.28
CA GLN A 421 19.49 -17.09 -13.90
C GLN A 421 19.61 -15.58 -14.08
N ALA A 422 20.25 -14.89 -13.14
CA ALA A 422 20.44 -13.45 -13.17
C ALA A 422 21.74 -13.06 -12.45
N ALA A 423 22.29 -11.91 -12.79
CA ALA A 423 23.46 -11.34 -12.11
C ALA A 423 23.04 -10.08 -11.33
N PRO A 424 23.01 -10.08 -9.99
CA PRO A 424 22.49 -8.93 -9.23
C PRO A 424 23.25 -7.62 -9.42
N THR A 425 24.53 -7.68 -9.78
CA THR A 425 25.36 -6.51 -10.12
C THR A 425 25.27 -6.10 -11.59
N ALA A 426 24.49 -6.83 -12.39
CA ALA A 426 24.25 -6.56 -13.81
C ALA A 426 22.83 -6.97 -14.21
N TYR A 427 21.86 -6.70 -13.33
CA TYR A 427 20.49 -7.18 -13.46
C TYR A 427 19.80 -6.46 -14.61
N LYS A 428 19.29 -7.21 -15.57
CA LYS A 428 18.70 -6.69 -16.81
C LYS A 428 17.21 -6.48 -16.66
N VAL A 429 16.77 -5.28 -16.95
CA VAL A 429 15.37 -4.88 -16.91
C VAL A 429 14.95 -4.48 -18.31
N GLY A 430 14.01 -5.23 -18.90
CA GLY A 430 13.35 -4.86 -20.14
C GLY A 430 12.41 -3.70 -19.89
N VAL A 431 12.71 -2.53 -20.44
CA VAL A 431 11.92 -1.31 -20.24
C VAL A 431 10.89 -1.08 -21.35
N GLY A 432 10.92 -1.86 -22.42
CA GLY A 432 9.95 -1.80 -23.51
C GLY A 432 9.77 -0.38 -24.07
N SER A 433 8.54 0.13 -24.01
CA SER A 433 8.19 1.49 -24.45
C SER A 433 8.17 2.54 -23.33
N LEU A 434 8.61 2.19 -22.11
CA LEU A 434 8.66 3.14 -21.00
C LEU A 434 9.70 4.23 -21.29
N SER A 435 9.41 5.46 -20.86
CA SER A 435 10.36 6.57 -21.03
C SER A 435 11.61 6.34 -20.19
N THR A 436 12.76 6.37 -20.85
CA THR A 436 14.09 6.28 -20.22
C THR A 436 14.79 7.64 -20.12
N THR A 437 14.08 8.72 -20.46
CA THR A 437 14.63 10.07 -20.50
C THR A 437 15.16 10.48 -19.14
N GLY A 438 16.40 10.96 -19.09
CA GLY A 438 17.04 11.45 -17.86
C GLY A 438 17.72 10.37 -17.02
N ILE A 439 17.55 9.09 -17.36
CA ILE A 439 18.22 7.99 -16.64
C ILE A 439 19.66 7.88 -17.12
N THR A 440 20.60 7.98 -16.19
CA THR A 440 22.04 7.89 -16.45
C THR A 440 22.68 6.89 -15.49
N THR A 441 23.99 6.64 -15.65
CA THR A 441 24.76 5.96 -14.61
C THR A 441 24.57 6.65 -13.26
N GLY A 442 24.32 5.86 -12.21
CA GLY A 442 24.09 6.37 -10.87
C GLY A 442 22.63 6.71 -10.56
N SER A 443 21.73 6.69 -11.55
CA SER A 443 20.30 6.91 -11.28
C SER A 443 19.76 5.83 -10.34
N LYS A 444 19.10 6.24 -9.26
CA LYS A 444 18.43 5.37 -8.29
C LYS A 444 17.07 4.97 -8.85
N MET A 445 16.88 3.71 -9.17
CA MET A 445 15.68 3.24 -9.87
C MET A 445 14.82 2.34 -8.99
N ARG A 446 13.52 2.64 -8.93
CA ARG A 446 12.51 1.66 -8.54
C ARG A 446 11.79 1.20 -9.80
N VAL A 447 11.77 -0.10 -10.03
CA VAL A 447 11.05 -0.72 -11.15
C VAL A 447 10.01 -1.68 -10.60
N ILE A 448 8.80 -1.64 -11.16
CA ILE A 448 7.74 -2.61 -10.87
C ILE A 448 7.45 -3.40 -12.15
N GLY A 449 7.44 -4.72 -12.04
CA GLY A 449 7.19 -5.60 -13.17
C GLY A 449 7.10 -7.07 -12.78
N PHE A 450 7.39 -7.95 -13.73
CA PHE A 450 7.37 -9.40 -13.56
C PHE A 450 8.70 -9.99 -13.99
N VAL A 451 9.25 -10.89 -13.18
CA VAL A 451 10.48 -11.60 -13.50
C VAL A 451 10.21 -12.54 -14.67
N ASN A 452 11.15 -12.60 -15.62
CA ASN A 452 11.02 -13.43 -16.80
C ASN A 452 11.23 -14.92 -16.46
N PRO A 453 10.73 -15.84 -17.32
CA PRO A 453 10.79 -17.28 -17.04
C PRO A 453 12.21 -17.81 -16.82
N VAL A 454 12.30 -18.94 -16.13
CA VAL A 454 13.57 -19.63 -15.86
C VAL A 454 14.20 -20.18 -17.15
N ASP A 455 15.54 -20.19 -17.22
CA ASP A 455 16.35 -20.74 -18.31
C ASP A 455 16.05 -20.18 -19.72
N VAL A 456 15.57 -18.95 -19.84
CA VAL A 456 15.40 -18.28 -21.15
C VAL A 456 16.70 -17.58 -21.55
N PRO A 457 17.43 -18.06 -22.57
CA PRO A 457 18.73 -17.49 -22.92
C PRO A 457 18.61 -16.06 -23.43
N SER A 458 19.48 -15.17 -22.93
CA SER A 458 19.61 -13.79 -23.42
C SER A 458 18.38 -12.89 -23.22
N ASP A 459 17.40 -13.33 -22.44
CA ASP A 459 16.28 -12.50 -22.00
C ASP A 459 16.75 -11.46 -20.97
N ASP A 460 15.94 -10.43 -20.77
CA ASP A 460 16.03 -9.59 -19.58
C ASP A 460 15.64 -10.42 -18.35
N ASP A 461 16.11 -10.04 -17.16
CA ASP A 461 15.75 -10.74 -15.92
C ASP A 461 14.32 -10.37 -15.47
N LEU A 462 13.86 -9.16 -15.79
CA LEU A 462 12.53 -8.64 -15.47
C LEU A 462 11.97 -7.78 -16.60
N THR A 463 10.70 -7.98 -16.92
CA THR A 463 9.95 -7.07 -17.80
C THR A 463 9.24 -6.01 -16.95
N ALA A 464 9.59 -4.74 -17.18
CA ALA A 464 9.03 -3.61 -16.44
C ALA A 464 7.64 -3.22 -16.94
N GLU A 465 6.73 -2.93 -16.00
CA GLU A 465 5.43 -2.33 -16.28
C GLU A 465 5.41 -0.85 -15.86
N SER A 466 6.23 -0.48 -14.89
CA SER A 466 6.47 0.92 -14.52
C SER A 466 7.86 1.09 -13.90
N MET A 467 8.35 2.33 -13.95
CA MET A 467 9.65 2.70 -13.41
C MET A 467 9.63 4.14 -12.93
N VAL A 468 10.37 4.41 -11.85
CA VAL A 468 10.51 5.73 -11.26
C VAL A 468 11.99 5.96 -10.95
N ASP A 469 12.52 7.09 -11.42
CA ASP A 469 13.80 7.61 -10.98
C ASP A 469 13.63 8.32 -9.63
N ARG A 470 14.37 7.83 -8.63
CA ARG A 470 14.42 8.30 -7.24
C ARG A 470 15.68 9.12 -6.97
N SER A 471 16.44 9.50 -7.99
CA SER A 471 17.68 10.27 -7.81
C SER A 471 17.42 11.71 -7.37
N THR A 472 16.23 12.23 -7.68
CA THR A 472 15.81 13.60 -7.34
C THR A 472 14.71 13.64 -6.30
N THR A 473 14.38 12.52 -5.63
CA THR A 473 13.38 12.55 -4.56
C THR A 473 13.94 13.25 -3.34
N ASN A 474 13.07 14.02 -2.68
CA ASN A 474 13.45 14.67 -1.42
C ASN A 474 13.80 13.61 -0.37
N SER A 475 14.82 13.89 0.40
CA SER A 475 15.23 13.14 1.58
C SER A 475 14.66 13.74 2.85
N LEU A 476 14.31 12.87 3.79
CA LEU A 476 13.95 13.21 5.16
C LEU A 476 15.14 12.88 6.08
N LEU A 477 15.71 13.91 6.68
CA LEU A 477 16.61 13.76 7.82
C LEU A 477 15.79 13.67 9.10
N LEU A 478 16.06 12.66 9.91
CA LEU A 478 15.44 12.46 11.22
C LEU A 478 16.52 12.19 12.28
N CYS A 479 16.54 13.05 13.30
CA CYS A 479 17.28 12.83 14.53
C CYS A 479 16.34 12.89 15.73
N GLN A 480 16.44 11.93 16.64
CA GLN A 480 15.63 11.89 17.86
C GLN A 480 16.47 11.45 19.07
N TRP A 481 16.29 12.16 20.19
CA TRP A 481 16.98 11.93 21.44
C TRP A 481 15.97 11.53 22.52
N ILE A 482 16.16 10.35 23.09
CA ILE A 482 15.32 9.83 24.17
C ILE A 482 16.26 9.39 25.31
N PRO A 483 16.28 10.12 26.45
CA PRO A 483 15.57 11.38 26.72
C PRO A 483 16.09 12.56 25.89
N ALA A 484 15.34 13.66 25.85
CA ALA A 484 15.77 14.90 25.19
C ALA A 484 17.07 15.46 25.80
N VAL A 485 17.93 16.03 24.97
CA VAL A 485 19.29 16.46 25.35
C VAL A 485 19.54 17.93 25.02
N THR A 486 20.46 18.57 25.74
CA THR A 486 20.88 19.96 25.46
C THR A 486 21.97 20.04 24.38
N SER A 487 22.66 18.93 24.08
CA SER A 487 23.80 18.91 23.16
C SER A 487 23.44 18.73 21.68
N ALA A 488 22.17 18.47 21.35
CA ALA A 488 21.73 18.08 20.00
C ALA A 488 22.15 19.04 18.88
N ILE A 489 22.29 20.34 19.20
CA ILE A 489 22.78 21.37 18.29
C ILE A 489 24.13 21.86 18.83
N SER A 490 25.20 21.56 18.10
CA SER A 490 26.57 21.91 18.48
C SER A 490 26.97 23.33 18.04
N SER A 491 26.38 23.82 16.94
CA SER A 491 26.48 25.22 16.53
C SER A 491 25.31 25.62 15.64
N SER A 492 25.01 26.92 15.57
CA SER A 492 24.05 27.47 14.62
C SER A 492 24.48 28.87 14.15
N THR A 493 24.18 29.17 12.89
CA THR A 493 24.40 30.45 12.21
C THR A 493 23.15 30.80 11.40
N SER A 494 23.08 32.01 10.83
CA SER A 494 21.93 32.43 10.02
C SER A 494 21.67 31.57 8.77
N SER A 495 22.58 30.68 8.38
CA SER A 495 22.46 29.81 7.21
C SER A 495 22.77 28.33 7.47
N GLU A 496 23.14 27.94 8.69
CA GLU A 496 23.53 26.56 9.00
C GLU A 496 23.24 26.19 10.45
N ILE A 497 22.73 24.98 10.70
CA ILE A 497 22.71 24.33 12.02
C ILE A 497 23.59 23.08 11.93
N THR A 498 24.53 22.93 12.86
CA THR A 498 25.32 21.70 13.00
C THR A 498 24.75 20.85 14.13
N LEU A 499 24.53 19.57 13.84
CA LEU A 499 23.97 18.60 14.79
C LEU A 499 25.07 17.84 15.53
N ASP A 500 24.79 17.46 16.77
CA ASP A 500 25.51 16.40 17.47
C ASP A 500 24.60 15.18 17.60
N VAL A 501 24.90 14.14 16.84
CA VAL A 501 24.11 12.90 16.80
C VAL A 501 24.69 11.80 17.70
N SER A 502 25.62 12.12 18.61
CA SER A 502 26.27 11.12 19.48
C SER A 502 25.26 10.39 20.38
N ALA A 503 24.39 11.14 21.05
CA ALA A 503 23.36 10.64 21.96
C ALA A 503 21.99 10.39 21.30
N ALA A 504 21.89 10.56 19.97
CA ALA A 504 20.63 10.37 19.26
C ALA A 504 20.33 8.86 19.13
N LEU A 505 19.12 8.47 19.51
CA LEU A 505 18.60 7.12 19.32
C LEU A 505 18.30 6.86 17.85
N ILE A 506 17.72 7.85 17.17
CA ILE A 506 17.52 7.86 15.72
C ILE A 506 18.43 8.93 15.13
N LYS A 507 19.20 8.59 14.08
CA LYS A 507 20.14 9.49 13.42
C LYS A 507 20.35 9.08 11.97
N GLN A 508 19.40 9.41 11.14
CA GLN A 508 19.39 8.90 9.77
C GLN A 508 18.77 9.87 8.78
N VAL A 509 19.10 9.64 7.51
CA VAL A 509 18.46 10.26 6.36
C VAL A 509 17.90 9.16 5.49
N THR A 510 16.63 9.26 5.12
CA THR A 510 16.01 8.38 4.12
C THR A 510 15.63 9.21 2.90
N ASP A 511 15.84 8.66 1.71
CA ASP A 511 15.32 9.19 0.44
C ASP A 511 14.21 8.29 -0.16
N GLY A 512 13.71 7.37 0.67
CA GLY A 512 12.77 6.33 0.28
C GLY A 512 13.36 5.30 -0.70
N PHE A 513 14.66 5.37 -1.03
CA PHE A 513 15.41 4.35 -1.76
C PHE A 513 16.32 3.57 -0.79
N GLY A 514 16.93 4.26 0.16
CA GLY A 514 17.64 3.66 1.28
C GLY A 514 17.91 4.66 2.40
N THR A 515 18.54 4.16 3.45
CA THR A 515 18.83 4.94 4.66
C THR A 515 20.33 5.18 4.78
N THR A 516 20.71 6.42 5.02
CA THR A 516 22.08 6.82 5.37
C THR A 516 22.13 7.15 6.86
N ALA A 517 22.92 6.40 7.63
CA ALA A 517 23.17 6.72 9.02
C ALA A 517 24.03 7.99 9.12
N LEU A 518 23.67 8.87 10.05
CA LEU A 518 24.44 10.06 10.36
C LEU A 518 25.50 9.77 11.42
N SER A 519 26.63 10.45 11.31
CA SER A 519 27.75 10.35 12.25
C SER A 519 28.37 11.72 12.48
N ASN A 520 29.08 11.89 13.61
CA ASN A 520 29.89 13.08 13.85
C ASN A 520 31.26 13.04 13.15
N SER A 521 31.60 11.93 12.48
CA SER A 521 32.91 11.68 11.86
C SER A 521 32.74 11.07 10.46
N PRO A 522 33.46 11.56 9.43
CA PRO A 522 34.53 12.57 9.50
C PRO A 522 34.03 14.01 9.70
N THR A 523 32.76 14.26 9.42
CA THR A 523 32.12 15.58 9.55
C THR A 523 30.75 15.44 10.21
N PRO A 524 30.36 16.36 11.10
CA PRO A 524 29.02 16.35 11.70
C PRO A 524 27.94 16.70 10.67
N ALA A 525 26.72 16.21 10.92
CA ALA A 525 25.57 16.49 10.08
C ALA A 525 25.15 17.97 10.15
N LYS A 526 24.74 18.52 9.00
CA LYS A 526 24.40 19.94 8.84
C LYS A 526 23.01 20.13 8.24
N LEU A 527 22.31 21.17 8.68
CA LEU A 527 21.04 21.62 8.12
C LEU A 527 21.23 23.02 7.53
N GLN A 528 20.87 23.20 6.26
CA GLN A 528 20.97 24.48 5.55
C GLN A 528 19.64 24.78 4.83
N PRO A 529 19.28 26.04 4.56
CA PRO A 529 18.11 26.33 3.74
C PRO A 529 18.33 25.88 2.29
N LEU A 530 17.36 25.19 1.69
CA LEU A 530 17.38 24.86 0.26
C LEU A 530 16.98 26.06 -0.62
N LEU A 531 16.04 26.86 -0.13
CA LEU A 531 15.44 27.99 -0.83
C LEU A 531 15.44 29.23 0.08
N PRO A 532 15.35 30.45 -0.48
CA PRO A 532 15.21 31.68 0.31
C PRO A 532 13.96 31.68 1.22
N ILE A 533 12.91 30.97 0.80
CA ILE A 533 11.66 30.80 1.56
C ILE A 533 11.49 29.31 1.83
N GLY A 534 11.27 28.97 3.10
CA GLY A 534 10.96 27.62 3.56
C GLY A 534 9.85 27.64 4.61
N ILE A 535 9.59 26.50 5.23
CA ILE A 535 8.63 26.34 6.32
C ILE A 535 9.36 25.69 7.49
N TYR A 536 9.75 26.49 8.47
CA TYR A 536 10.50 26.03 9.63
C TYR A 536 9.63 26.20 10.87
N ARG A 537 9.50 25.17 11.69
CA ARG A 537 8.68 25.23 12.90
C ARG A 537 9.41 24.79 14.16
N ILE A 538 9.09 25.46 15.26
CA ILE A 538 9.50 25.09 16.61
C ILE A 538 8.26 24.65 17.37
N VAL A 539 8.30 23.46 17.93
CA VAL A 539 7.23 22.90 18.77
C VAL A 539 7.74 22.85 20.21
N GLN A 540 7.02 23.49 21.13
CA GLN A 540 7.38 23.51 22.56
C GLN A 540 6.13 23.73 23.41
N GLY A 541 5.94 22.91 24.46
CA GLY A 541 4.83 23.08 25.40
C GLY A 541 3.44 23.07 24.77
N GLY A 542 3.25 22.32 23.67
CA GLY A 542 1.99 22.28 22.91
C GLY A 542 1.76 23.45 21.95
N ALA A 543 2.65 24.45 21.92
CA ALA A 543 2.60 25.55 20.95
C ALA A 543 3.48 25.26 19.72
N VAL A 544 3.09 25.81 18.57
CA VAL A 544 3.85 25.76 17.32
C VAL A 544 4.14 27.19 16.86
N GLU A 545 5.42 27.53 16.75
CA GLU A 545 5.88 28.77 16.09
C GLU A 545 6.35 28.44 14.67
N LEU A 546 5.90 29.23 13.70
CA LEU A 546 6.23 29.07 12.28
C LEU A 546 7.10 30.22 11.78
N HIS A 547 8.13 29.88 11.02
CA HIS A 547 9.03 30.81 10.35
C HIS A 547 9.09 30.48 8.87
N VAL A 548 9.08 31.52 8.03
CA VAL A 548 9.25 31.38 6.57
C VAL A 548 10.68 31.62 6.09
N GLY A 549 11.54 32.17 6.96
CA GLY A 549 12.94 32.44 6.70
C GLY A 549 13.85 31.71 7.70
N PHE A 550 14.89 31.06 7.20
CA PHE A 550 15.79 30.22 8.01
C PHE A 550 16.53 31.02 9.09
N GLU A 551 16.99 32.24 8.77
CA GLU A 551 17.66 33.10 9.76
C GLU A 551 16.76 33.43 10.95
N SER A 552 15.52 33.86 10.70
CA SER A 552 14.55 34.16 11.76
C SER A 552 14.23 32.94 12.62
N PHE A 553 14.19 31.77 11.99
CA PHE A 553 14.01 30.49 12.68
C PHE A 553 15.19 30.18 13.61
N VAL A 554 16.43 30.28 13.12
CA VAL A 554 17.63 30.01 13.93
C VAL A 554 17.74 30.99 15.09
N GLN A 555 17.40 32.26 14.90
CA GLN A 555 17.39 33.25 15.97
C GLN A 555 16.38 32.88 17.08
N SER A 556 15.14 32.53 16.73
CA SER A 556 14.14 32.07 17.72
C SER A 556 14.56 30.77 18.41
N LEU A 557 15.10 29.82 17.63
CA LEU A 557 15.60 28.56 18.16
C LEU A 557 16.75 28.76 19.15
N GLY A 558 17.72 29.63 18.84
CA GLY A 558 18.84 29.95 19.72
C GLY A 558 18.39 30.56 21.06
N GLN A 559 17.38 31.42 21.06
CA GLN A 559 16.78 32.00 22.27
C GLN A 559 16.13 30.93 23.17
N ARG A 560 15.51 29.91 22.56
CA ARG A 560 14.77 28.85 23.27
C ARG A 560 15.68 27.74 23.80
N ILE A 561 16.71 27.36 23.04
CA ILE A 561 17.62 26.30 23.46
C ILE A 561 18.48 26.81 24.61
N GLY A 562 19.09 28.01 24.51
CA GLY A 562 19.93 28.54 25.60
C GLY A 562 20.90 27.50 26.20
N PRO A 563 21.23 27.57 27.51
CA PRO A 563 22.05 26.56 28.17
C PRO A 563 21.26 25.33 28.70
N SER A 564 19.92 25.37 28.74
CA SER A 564 19.10 24.36 29.42
C SER A 564 17.97 23.75 28.57
N GLY A 565 17.68 24.30 27.41
CA GLY A 565 16.64 23.82 26.50
C GLY A 565 17.02 22.48 25.90
N LYS A 566 16.10 21.51 26.01
CA LYS A 566 16.34 20.14 25.57
C LYS A 566 15.66 19.92 24.23
N VAL A 567 16.44 19.46 23.27
CA VAL A 567 15.95 19.03 21.97
C VAL A 567 15.54 17.56 22.06
N PHE A 568 14.30 17.28 21.68
CA PHE A 568 13.78 15.92 21.60
C PHE A 568 13.89 15.36 20.19
N ARG A 569 13.57 16.17 19.17
CA ARG A 569 13.52 15.70 17.77
C ARG A 569 13.84 16.83 16.81
N ILE A 570 14.56 16.50 15.75
CA ILE A 570 14.73 17.32 14.56
C ILE A 570 14.34 16.49 13.34
N ALA A 571 13.44 17.02 12.52
CA ALA A 571 13.06 16.43 11.24
C ALA A 571 13.20 17.50 10.14
N ALA A 572 13.85 17.17 9.02
CA ALA A 572 14.09 18.13 7.93
C ALA A 572 13.92 17.46 6.57
N LEU A 573 13.07 18.03 5.72
CA LEU A 573 12.79 17.57 4.36
C LEU A 573 13.50 18.47 3.34
N GLY A 574 14.11 17.86 2.32
CA GLY A 574 14.79 18.55 1.24
C GLY A 574 15.76 17.65 0.48
N THR A 575 16.98 18.10 0.18
CA THR A 575 17.99 17.29 -0.54
C THR A 575 19.20 17.01 0.35
N PHE A 576 19.67 15.76 0.36
CA PHE A 576 20.83 15.34 1.15
C PHE A 576 22.08 15.14 0.30
N GLU A 577 23.19 15.70 0.76
CA GLU A 577 24.53 15.46 0.21
C GLU A 577 25.32 14.56 1.17
N ALA A 578 25.43 13.28 0.83
CA ALA A 578 26.03 12.27 1.70
C ALA A 578 27.52 12.50 1.97
N SER A 579 28.26 13.05 1.00
CA SER A 579 29.71 13.30 1.14
C SER A 579 30.04 14.32 2.24
N THR A 580 29.11 15.24 2.52
CA THR A 580 29.27 16.30 3.53
C THR A 580 28.30 16.18 4.70
N GLN A 581 27.44 15.15 4.70
CA GLN A 581 26.31 14.99 5.62
C GLN A 581 25.43 16.25 5.73
N THR A 582 25.20 16.95 4.61
CA THR A 582 24.44 18.20 4.59
C THR A 582 23.03 17.99 4.03
N GLN A 583 22.02 18.26 4.84
CA GLN A 583 20.62 18.33 4.42
C GLN A 583 20.27 19.79 4.09
N LYS A 584 20.06 20.09 2.81
CA LYS A 584 19.45 21.36 2.39
C LYS A 584 17.95 21.22 2.47
N THR A 585 17.29 22.04 3.28
CA THR A 585 15.89 21.88 3.67
C THR A 585 15.01 23.07 3.33
N TYR A 586 13.82 22.80 2.82
CA TYR A 586 12.74 23.78 2.68
C TYR A 586 11.64 23.56 3.71
N LEU A 587 11.66 22.46 4.47
CA LEU A 587 10.74 22.21 5.58
C LEU A 587 11.46 21.55 6.75
N MET A 588 11.39 22.15 7.94
CA MET A 588 12.04 21.64 9.15
C MET A 588 11.15 21.77 10.37
N SER A 589 11.22 20.79 11.27
CA SER A 589 10.55 20.79 12.56
C SER A 589 11.54 20.47 13.65
N VAL A 590 11.60 21.32 14.68
CA VAL A 590 12.37 21.07 15.90
C VAL A 590 11.40 20.99 17.08
N ILE A 591 11.47 19.90 17.83
CA ILE A 591 10.66 19.68 19.03
C ILE A 591 11.55 19.86 20.25
N LEU A 592 11.15 20.78 21.11
CA LEU A 592 11.79 21.09 22.38
C LEU A 592 10.92 20.60 23.54
N LEU A 593 11.55 20.14 24.63
CA LEU A 593 10.89 19.77 25.90
C LEU A 593 11.28 20.72 27.02
#